data_AF-A0A356TIE2-F1
#
_entry.id   AF-A0A356TIE2-F1
#
_cell.length_a   1.000
_cell.length_b   1.000
_cell.length_c   1.000
_cell.angle_alpha   90.00
_cell.angle_beta   90.00
_cell.angle_gamma   90.00
#
_symmetry.space_group_name_H-M   'P 1'
#
loop_
_entity.id
_entity.type
_entity.pdbx_description
1 polymer ?
#
loop_
_entity_poly.entity_id
_entity_poly.type
_entity_poly.pdbx_seq_one_letter_code
_entity_poly.pdbx_strand_id
1 'polypeptide(L)'
;MAEPTDLVVIGPDGSVRVAGRGAERRLRDRPGRYRLVVDAPGLLILKGEEEGADGSRGARVAMAGELLSRNSALEVLNLVASANWRGELHILTEDAHRTLAIDQGALKYAHSDHPDDRLGQVLYRNGTISRAQLDALLREVGPEKRLGQLLIDRELISQEKLFSELQKQVEQIFFSALLARSGHYVFAVLGEGAEP
;
A
#
# COMPACT_ATOMS: atom_id res chain seq x y z
N MET A 1 17.05 17.14 -18.63
CA MET A 1 16.47 16.54 -17.42
C MET A 1 16.14 15.09 -17.72
N ALA A 2 16.31 14.17 -16.77
CA ALA A 2 15.82 12.81 -16.94
C ALA A 2 14.29 12.80 -16.94
N GLU A 3 13.67 11.94 -17.76
CA GLU A 3 12.22 11.76 -17.76
C GLU A 3 11.75 11.13 -16.43
N PRO A 4 10.55 11.46 -15.93
CA PRO A 4 9.96 10.82 -14.76
C PRO A 4 9.85 9.30 -14.92
N THR A 5 10.08 8.56 -13.85
CA THR A 5 10.07 7.09 -13.88
C THR A 5 8.69 6.51 -14.12
N ASP A 6 7.64 7.28 -13.86
CA ASP A 6 6.22 6.96 -14.01
C ASP A 6 5.59 7.57 -15.28
N LEU A 7 6.40 8.13 -16.18
CA LEU A 7 5.92 8.81 -17.39
C LEU A 7 5.19 7.87 -18.36
N VAL A 8 3.96 8.24 -18.69
CA VAL A 8 3.17 7.70 -19.81
C VAL A 8 2.83 8.84 -20.76
N VAL A 9 3.01 8.63 -22.05
CA VAL A 9 2.79 9.63 -23.10
C VAL A 9 1.59 9.22 -23.94
N ILE A 10 0.62 10.12 -24.07
CA ILE A 10 -0.53 9.96 -24.98
C ILE A 10 -0.28 10.85 -26.20
N GLY A 11 -0.16 10.23 -27.37
CA GLY A 11 0.03 10.91 -28.64
C GLY A 11 -1.25 11.61 -29.14
N PRO A 12 -1.12 12.54 -30.10
CA PRO A 12 -2.28 13.24 -30.68
C PRO A 12 -3.23 12.32 -31.45
N ASP A 13 -2.78 11.13 -31.83
CA ASP A 13 -3.55 10.05 -32.45
C ASP A 13 -4.21 9.10 -31.43
N GLY A 14 -4.06 9.38 -30.12
CA GLY A 14 -4.53 8.53 -29.04
C GLY A 14 -3.62 7.34 -28.71
N SER A 15 -2.45 7.23 -29.34
CA SER A 15 -1.48 6.18 -29.01
C SER A 15 -0.94 6.35 -27.59
N VAL A 16 -0.83 5.26 -26.84
CA VAL A 16 -0.26 5.27 -25.48
C VAL A 16 1.12 4.65 -25.52
N ARG A 17 2.14 5.43 -25.16
CA ARG A 17 3.53 4.98 -25.04
C ARG A 17 3.99 5.07 -23.60
N VAL A 18 4.56 3.99 -23.08
CA VAL A 18 5.14 3.98 -21.74
C VAL A 18 6.61 4.36 -21.83
N ALA A 19 6.97 5.55 -21.33
CA ALA A 19 8.32 6.09 -21.42
C ALA A 19 9.16 5.81 -20.16
N GLY A 20 8.52 5.90 -19.00
CA GLY A 20 9.14 5.65 -17.71
C GLY A 20 9.28 4.17 -17.38
N ARG A 21 10.48 3.74 -16.97
CA ARG A 21 10.76 2.34 -16.56
C ARG A 21 9.91 1.85 -15.39
N GLY A 22 9.54 2.76 -14.48
CA GLY A 22 8.66 2.48 -13.34
C GLY A 22 7.23 2.19 -13.80
N ALA A 23 6.67 3.06 -14.66
CA ALA A 23 5.37 2.83 -15.28
C ALA A 23 5.34 1.52 -16.09
N GLU A 24 6.39 1.24 -16.86
CA GLU A 24 6.51 0.00 -17.66
C GLU A 24 6.46 -1.24 -16.78
N ARG A 25 7.16 -1.25 -15.64
CA ARG A 25 7.10 -2.36 -14.68
C ARG A 25 5.69 -2.55 -14.11
N ARG A 26 5.07 -1.48 -13.59
CA ARG A 26 3.72 -1.55 -12.99
C ARG A 26 2.66 -2.04 -13.98
N LEU A 27 2.78 -1.66 -15.26
CA LEU A 27 1.86 -2.08 -16.31
C LEU A 27 2.12 -3.52 -16.77
N ARG A 28 3.38 -3.98 -16.79
CA ARG A 28 3.71 -5.40 -17.04
C ARG A 28 3.09 -6.34 -16.00
N ASP A 29 3.00 -5.90 -14.75
CA ASP A 29 2.40 -6.68 -13.67
C ASP A 29 0.85 -6.70 -13.74
N ARG A 30 0.24 -5.90 -14.63
CA ARG A 30 -1.21 -5.76 -14.80
C ARG A 30 -1.61 -5.75 -16.29
N PRO A 31 -1.34 -6.82 -17.04
CA PRO A 31 -1.75 -6.91 -18.44
C PRO A 31 -3.27 -7.08 -18.53
N GLY A 32 -3.88 -6.55 -19.59
CA GLY A 32 -5.31 -6.77 -19.82
C GLY A 32 -5.96 -5.70 -20.68
N ARG A 33 -7.29 -5.82 -20.80
CA ARG A 33 -8.13 -4.82 -21.46
C ARG A 33 -8.61 -3.81 -20.43
N TYR A 34 -8.48 -2.54 -20.75
CA TYR A 34 -8.91 -1.44 -19.89
C TYR A 34 -9.91 -0.56 -20.63
N ARG A 35 -10.91 -0.06 -19.91
CA ARG A 35 -11.82 0.97 -20.37
C ARG A 35 -11.42 2.31 -19.79
N LEU A 36 -11.42 3.35 -20.61
CA LEU A 36 -11.38 4.72 -20.14
C LEU A 36 -12.73 5.06 -19.51
N VAL A 37 -12.78 5.18 -18.18
CA VAL A 37 -14.02 5.39 -17.42
C VAL A 37 -14.15 6.80 -16.85
N VAL A 38 -13.05 7.55 -16.78
CA VAL A 38 -13.05 8.97 -16.44
C VAL A 38 -12.16 9.71 -17.41
N ASP A 39 -12.71 10.78 -17.98
CA ASP A 39 -12.02 11.81 -18.75
C ASP A 39 -12.39 13.16 -18.13
N ALA A 40 -11.48 13.69 -17.31
CA ALA A 40 -11.64 14.96 -16.62
C ALA A 40 -10.38 15.82 -16.85
N PRO A 41 -10.47 17.15 -16.71
CA PRO A 41 -9.30 18.02 -16.87
C PRO A 41 -8.12 17.56 -16.00
N GLY A 42 -7.04 17.12 -16.64
CA GLY A 42 -5.82 16.65 -15.97
C GLY A 42 -5.86 15.22 -15.42
N LEU A 43 -6.96 14.46 -15.61
CA LEU A 43 -7.09 13.11 -15.06
C LEU A 43 -7.78 12.15 -16.05
N LEU A 44 -7.11 11.03 -16.32
CA LEU A 44 -7.68 9.89 -17.00
C LEU A 44 -7.69 8.69 -16.06
N ILE A 45 -8.82 7.99 -15.97
CA ILE A 45 -8.91 6.72 -15.22
C ILE A 45 -9.19 5.58 -16.18
N LEU A 46 -8.23 4.66 -16.25
CA LEU A 46 -8.36 3.39 -16.93
C LEU A 46 -8.78 2.32 -15.92
N LYS A 47 -9.91 1.67 -16.17
CA LYS A 47 -10.43 0.58 -15.35
C LYS A 47 -10.33 -0.74 -16.10
N GLY A 48 -9.69 -1.74 -15.50
CA GLY A 48 -9.59 -3.09 -16.06
C GLY A 48 -10.96 -3.71 -16.27
N GLU A 49 -11.14 -4.42 -17.39
CA GLU A 49 -12.26 -5.32 -17.59
C GLU A 49 -11.99 -6.62 -16.80
N GLU A 50 -12.21 -6.62 -15.50
CA GLU A 50 -12.13 -7.85 -14.70
C GLU A 50 -13.41 -8.67 -14.86
N GLU A 51 -13.33 -9.78 -15.60
CA GLU A 51 -14.09 -10.98 -15.29
C GLU A 51 -13.21 -11.83 -14.37
N GLY A 52 -13.52 -11.86 -13.07
CA GLY A 52 -12.86 -12.81 -12.17
C GLY A 52 -13.07 -14.23 -12.68
N ALA A 53 -12.04 -15.08 -12.63
CA ALA A 53 -12.13 -16.49 -13.06
C ALA A 53 -13.23 -17.29 -12.29
N ASP A 54 -13.73 -16.74 -11.19
CA ASP A 54 -14.76 -17.28 -10.31
C ASP A 54 -16.04 -16.39 -10.26
N GLY A 55 -16.18 -15.42 -11.17
CA GLY A 55 -17.31 -14.48 -11.16
C GLY A 55 -17.32 -13.50 -9.96
N SER A 56 -16.30 -13.53 -9.10
CA SER A 56 -16.13 -12.54 -8.03
C SER A 56 -15.91 -11.16 -8.63
N ARG A 57 -16.66 -10.17 -8.14
CA ARG A 57 -16.40 -8.76 -8.46
C ARG A 57 -15.09 -8.38 -7.77
N GLY A 58 -14.04 -8.15 -8.56
CA GLY A 58 -12.79 -7.64 -8.03
C GLY A 58 -12.95 -6.27 -7.38
N ALA A 59 -11.87 -5.80 -6.74
CA ALA A 59 -11.90 -4.61 -5.90
C ALA A 59 -12.49 -3.41 -6.65
N ARG A 60 -13.50 -2.77 -6.06
CA ARG A 60 -14.14 -1.59 -6.64
C ARG A 60 -13.53 -0.33 -6.04
N VAL A 61 -12.87 0.47 -6.85
CA VAL A 61 -12.47 1.83 -6.46
C VAL A 61 -13.73 2.66 -6.15
N ALA A 62 -13.88 3.06 -4.90
CA ALA A 62 -14.98 3.91 -4.45
C ALA A 62 -14.58 5.39 -4.43
N MET A 63 -13.31 5.68 -4.12
CA MET A 63 -12.76 7.04 -4.16
C MET A 63 -11.30 7.02 -4.61
N ALA A 64 -10.88 8.06 -5.30
CA ALA A 64 -9.48 8.32 -5.60
C ALA A 64 -9.27 9.82 -5.74
N GLY A 65 -8.08 10.31 -5.42
CA GLY A 65 -7.76 11.73 -5.53
C GLY A 65 -6.32 12.05 -5.10
N GLU A 66 -6.02 13.34 -5.06
CA GLU A 66 -4.72 13.86 -4.62
C GLU A 66 -4.73 14.23 -3.14
N LEU A 67 -3.57 14.10 -2.50
CA LEU A 67 -3.32 14.64 -1.17
C LEU A 67 -2.95 16.11 -1.30
N LEU A 68 -3.92 16.99 -1.08
CA LEU A 68 -3.79 18.45 -1.27
C LEU A 68 -3.11 19.15 -0.09
N SER A 69 -3.10 18.52 1.09
CA SER A 69 -2.49 19.06 2.30
C SER A 69 -2.06 17.96 3.25
N ARG A 70 -1.41 18.35 4.35
CA ARG A 70 -1.03 17.46 5.46
C ARG A 70 -2.22 16.76 6.14
N ASN A 71 -3.42 17.30 5.99
CA ASN A 71 -4.62 16.76 6.62
C ASN A 71 -5.44 15.88 5.67
N SER A 72 -5.12 15.85 4.36
CA SER A 72 -5.94 15.18 3.35
C SER A 72 -6.11 13.69 3.62
N ALA A 73 -5.06 13.00 4.10
CA ALA A 73 -5.16 11.59 4.48
C ALA A 73 -6.15 11.36 5.64
N LEU A 74 -6.13 12.24 6.65
CA LEU A 74 -7.05 12.20 7.79
C LEU A 74 -8.49 12.50 7.37
N GLU A 75 -8.68 13.49 6.50
CA GLU A 75 -10.00 13.86 5.96
C GLU A 75 -10.64 12.70 5.20
N VAL A 76 -9.87 12.05 4.32
CA VAL A 76 -10.34 10.86 3.57
C VAL A 76 -10.64 9.72 4.53
N LEU A 77 -9.76 9.46 5.51
CA LEU A 77 -9.99 8.42 6.51
C LEU A 77 -11.26 8.68 7.33
N ASN A 78 -11.48 9.93 7.76
CA ASN A 78 -12.68 10.32 8.50
C ASN A 78 -13.95 10.11 7.68
N LEU A 79 -13.92 10.42 6.38
CA LEU A 79 -15.03 10.15 5.47
C LEU A 79 -15.34 8.65 5.40
N VAL A 80 -14.31 7.83 5.14
CA VAL A 80 -14.43 6.36 5.07
C VAL A 80 -15.00 5.79 6.37
N ALA A 81 -14.47 6.22 7.52
CA ALA A 81 -14.90 5.77 8.82
C ALA A 81 -16.33 6.20 9.14
N SER A 82 -16.68 7.46 8.89
CA SER A 82 -18.03 8.00 9.16
C SER A 82 -19.09 7.35 8.26
N ALA A 83 -18.71 6.95 7.06
CA ALA A 83 -19.59 6.23 6.13
C ALA A 83 -19.67 4.71 6.42
N ASN A 84 -18.95 4.20 7.42
CA ASN A 84 -18.84 2.77 7.75
C ASN A 84 -18.43 1.90 6.56
N TRP A 85 -17.57 2.43 5.69
CA TRP A 85 -17.09 1.69 4.54
C TRP A 85 -16.12 0.58 4.98
N ARG A 86 -16.08 -0.48 4.16
CA ARG A 86 -15.20 -1.63 4.31
C ARG A 86 -14.30 -1.73 3.09
N GLY A 87 -13.00 -1.84 3.30
CA GLY A 87 -12.03 -1.90 2.22
C GLY A 87 -10.67 -1.36 2.60
N GLU A 88 -9.85 -1.11 1.59
CA GLU A 88 -8.48 -0.65 1.76
C GLU A 88 -8.32 0.80 1.33
N LEU A 89 -7.75 1.61 2.23
CA LEU A 89 -7.24 2.94 1.92
C LEU A 89 -5.75 2.84 1.55
N HIS A 90 -5.46 3.06 0.28
CA HIS A 90 -4.10 3.19 -0.22
C HIS A 90 -3.67 4.65 -0.20
N ILE A 91 -2.49 4.92 0.35
CA ILE A 91 -1.80 6.21 0.33
C ILE A 91 -0.50 6.01 -0.47
N LEU A 92 -0.38 6.73 -1.58
CA LEU A 92 0.68 6.59 -2.57
C LEU A 92 1.51 7.88 -2.60
N THR A 93 2.70 7.84 -2.03
CA THR A 93 3.66 8.94 -2.02
C THR A 93 4.86 8.59 -2.91
N GLU A 94 5.79 9.53 -3.08
CA GLU A 94 7.01 9.30 -3.87
C GLU A 94 7.90 8.20 -3.27
N ASP A 95 7.93 8.12 -1.93
CA ASP A 95 8.80 7.26 -1.15
C ASP A 95 8.14 5.96 -0.67
N ALA A 96 6.81 5.87 -0.73
CA ALA A 96 6.08 4.76 -0.12
C ALA A 96 4.68 4.52 -0.71
N HIS A 97 4.27 3.27 -0.69
CA HIS A 97 2.88 2.84 -0.79
C HIS A 97 2.44 2.23 0.55
N ARG A 98 1.54 2.94 1.24
CA ARG A 98 0.93 2.47 2.49
C ARG A 98 -0.51 2.05 2.24
N THR A 99 -0.92 0.95 2.84
CA THR A 99 -2.28 0.42 2.73
C THR A 99 -2.84 0.22 4.13
N LEU A 100 -4.02 0.76 4.39
CA LEU A 100 -4.75 0.66 5.65
C LEU A 100 -6.06 -0.09 5.39
N ALA A 101 -6.23 -1.26 6.00
CA ALA A 101 -7.46 -2.01 5.89
C ALA A 101 -8.45 -1.56 6.95
N ILE A 102 -9.61 -1.09 6.49
CA ILE A 102 -10.63 -0.46 7.31
C ILE A 102 -11.91 -1.29 7.22
N ASP A 103 -12.51 -1.55 8.37
CA ASP A 103 -13.86 -2.13 8.47
C ASP A 103 -14.63 -1.42 9.58
N GLN A 104 -15.70 -0.72 9.17
CA GLN A 104 -16.59 0.02 10.07
C GLN A 104 -15.81 1.00 10.97
N GLY A 105 -14.86 1.73 10.38
CA GLY A 105 -14.03 2.70 11.08
C GLY A 105 -12.89 2.11 11.92
N ALA A 106 -12.79 0.78 12.04
CA ALA A 106 -11.68 0.12 12.73
C ALA A 106 -10.55 -0.22 11.74
N LEU A 107 -9.31 0.08 12.13
CA LEU A 107 -8.10 -0.40 11.45
C LEU A 107 -7.89 -1.89 11.78
N LYS A 108 -7.87 -2.75 10.76
CA LYS A 108 -7.67 -4.20 10.91
C LYS A 108 -6.20 -4.59 10.78
N TYR A 109 -5.54 -4.09 9.73
CA TYR A 109 -4.10 -4.20 9.53
C TYR A 109 -3.60 -3.04 8.68
N ALA A 110 -2.28 -2.94 8.58
CA ALA A 110 -1.63 -1.99 7.72
C ALA A 110 -0.40 -2.61 7.04
N HIS A 111 -0.15 -2.23 5.80
CA HIS A 111 1.02 -2.61 5.03
C HIS A 111 1.77 -1.37 4.52
N SER A 112 3.09 -1.47 4.38
CA SER A 112 3.94 -0.42 3.84
C SER A 112 5.17 -1.04 3.19
N ASP A 113 5.56 -0.52 2.02
CA ASP A 113 6.83 -0.85 1.38
C ASP A 113 8.01 0.03 1.87
N HIS A 114 7.72 1.10 2.63
CA HIS A 114 8.71 2.02 3.16
C HIS A 114 9.68 1.28 4.11
N PRO A 115 11.01 1.44 3.95
CA PRO A 115 11.99 0.73 4.77
C PRO A 115 11.80 0.90 6.28
N ASP A 116 11.49 2.12 6.74
CA ASP A 116 11.35 2.43 8.17
C ASP A 116 10.09 1.81 8.82
N ASP A 117 9.12 1.42 7.99
CA ASP A 117 7.86 0.79 8.43
C ASP A 117 7.98 -0.73 8.57
N ARG A 118 9.12 -1.31 8.20
CA ARG A 118 9.34 -2.76 8.27
C ARG A 118 9.52 -3.21 9.72
N LEU A 119 8.97 -4.37 10.05
CA LEU A 119 9.08 -5.01 11.38
C LEU A 119 10.49 -4.97 11.96
N GLY A 120 11.51 -5.29 11.16
CA GLY A 120 12.90 -5.26 11.61
C GLY A 120 13.37 -3.88 12.09
N GLN A 121 12.96 -2.81 11.40
CA GLN A 121 13.27 -1.43 11.82
C GLN A 121 12.50 -1.03 13.06
N VAL A 122 11.23 -1.46 13.19
CA VAL A 122 10.44 -1.24 14.41
C VAL A 122 11.10 -1.92 15.61
N LEU A 123 11.51 -3.19 15.48
CA LEU A 123 12.18 -3.95 16.53
C LEU A 123 13.52 -3.31 16.95
N TYR A 124 14.30 -2.82 15.98
CA TYR A 124 15.56 -2.12 16.25
C TYR A 124 15.34 -0.79 16.98
N ARG A 125 14.42 0.04 16.48
CA ARG A 125 14.10 1.35 17.08
C ARG A 125 13.52 1.22 18.49
N ASN A 126 12.76 0.17 18.75
CA ASN A 126 12.21 -0.13 20.08
C ASN A 126 13.24 -0.79 21.02
N GLY A 127 14.48 -0.99 20.56
CA GLY A 127 15.54 -1.64 21.34
C GLY A 127 15.30 -3.12 21.61
N THR A 128 14.38 -3.77 20.90
CA THR A 128 14.07 -5.21 21.07
C THR A 128 15.20 -6.07 20.50
N ILE A 129 15.84 -5.62 19.42
CA ILE A 129 17.03 -6.25 18.85
C ILE A 129 18.09 -5.18 18.56
N SER A 130 19.36 -5.58 18.63
CA SER A 130 20.48 -4.74 18.19
C SER A 130 20.58 -4.68 16.66
N ARG A 131 21.29 -3.67 16.15
CA ARG A 131 21.55 -3.56 14.71
C ARG A 131 22.28 -4.78 14.16
N ALA A 132 23.26 -5.30 14.90
CA ALA A 132 24.01 -6.49 14.52
C ALA A 132 23.12 -7.74 14.42
N GLN A 133 22.17 -7.92 15.34
CA GLN A 133 21.18 -9.01 15.28
C GLN A 133 20.25 -8.85 14.08
N LEU A 134 19.74 -7.64 13.82
CA LEU A 134 18.90 -7.37 12.66
C LEU A 134 19.63 -7.68 11.35
N ASP A 135 20.86 -7.19 11.19
CA ASP A 135 21.67 -7.41 9.99
C ASP A 135 22.03 -8.89 9.79
N ALA A 136 22.17 -9.67 10.87
CA ALA A 136 22.35 -11.12 10.80
C ALA A 136 21.07 -11.83 10.33
N LEU A 137 19.92 -11.48 10.91
CA LEU A 137 18.62 -12.06 10.54
C LEU A 137 18.26 -11.76 9.09
N LEU A 138 18.46 -10.51 8.63
CA LEU A 138 18.11 -10.09 7.26
C LEU A 138 18.89 -10.84 6.19
N ARG A 139 20.09 -11.37 6.50
CA ARG A 139 20.86 -12.23 5.57
C ARG A 139 20.23 -13.60 5.36
N GLU A 140 19.34 -14.02 6.25
CA GLU A 140 18.69 -15.34 6.23
C GLU A 140 17.22 -15.27 5.80
N VAL A 141 16.65 -14.06 5.76
CA VAL A 141 15.31 -13.84 5.24
C VAL A 141 15.28 -14.20 3.76
N GLY A 142 14.28 -15.00 3.39
CA GLY A 142 14.07 -15.44 2.01
C GLY A 142 12.61 -15.85 1.79
N PRO A 143 12.30 -16.48 0.65
CA PRO A 143 10.94 -16.92 0.32
C PRO A 143 10.33 -17.83 1.41
N GLU A 144 11.14 -18.76 1.92
CA GLU A 144 10.74 -19.77 2.92
C GLU A 144 10.93 -19.32 4.37
N LYS A 145 11.68 -18.24 4.62
CA LYS A 145 12.09 -17.81 5.96
C LYS A 145 11.69 -16.37 6.21
N ARG A 146 10.68 -16.19 7.06
CA ARG A 146 10.20 -14.87 7.48
C ARG A 146 10.95 -14.38 8.70
N LEU A 147 11.17 -13.06 8.77
CA LEU A 147 11.87 -12.42 9.90
C LEU A 147 11.24 -12.77 11.25
N GLY A 148 9.91 -12.75 11.35
CA GLY A 148 9.17 -13.12 12.56
C GLY A 148 9.51 -14.54 13.03
N GLN A 149 9.52 -15.52 12.12
CA GLN A 149 9.85 -16.90 12.44
C GLN A 149 11.30 -17.03 12.93
N LEU A 150 12.25 -16.40 12.24
CA LEU A 150 13.66 -16.42 12.63
C LEU A 150 13.92 -15.81 14.02
N LEU A 151 13.13 -14.81 14.41
CA LEU A 151 13.21 -14.20 15.73
C LEU A 151 12.76 -15.17 16.84
N ILE A 152 11.73 -15.97 16.59
CA ILE A 152 11.23 -17.00 17.52
C ILE A 152 12.18 -18.19 17.58
N ASP A 153 12.59 -18.71 16.41
CA ASP A 153 13.47 -19.88 16.31
C ASP A 153 14.82 -19.68 17.01
N ARG A 154 15.28 -18.43 17.10
CA ARG A 154 16.52 -18.04 17.77
C ARG A 154 16.31 -17.55 19.20
N GLU A 155 15.09 -17.68 19.73
CA GLU A 155 14.72 -17.27 21.08
C GLU A 155 15.05 -15.80 21.37
N LEU A 156 15.07 -14.95 20.33
CA LEU A 156 15.37 -13.52 20.49
C LEU A 156 14.18 -12.75 21.06
N ILE A 157 12.96 -13.21 20.75
CA ILE A 157 11.70 -12.72 21.31
C ILE A 157 10.74 -13.90 21.50
N SER A 158 9.75 -13.75 22.39
CA SER A 158 8.63 -14.69 22.49
C SER A 158 7.55 -14.41 21.43
N GLN A 159 6.62 -15.36 21.25
CA GLN A 159 5.49 -15.19 20.33
C GLN A 159 4.58 -14.02 20.74
N GLU A 160 4.32 -13.87 22.03
CA GLU A 160 3.54 -12.77 22.59
C GLU A 160 4.23 -11.43 22.35
N LYS A 161 5.56 -11.40 22.51
CA LYS A 161 6.36 -10.20 22.24
C LYS A 161 6.32 -9.85 20.75
N LEU A 162 6.49 -10.82 19.85
CA LEU A 162 6.36 -10.61 18.41
C LEU A 162 4.99 -10.01 18.05
N PHE A 163 3.91 -10.53 18.62
CA PHE A 163 2.56 -10.00 18.41
C PHE A 163 2.44 -8.53 18.85
N SER A 164 2.97 -8.18 20.03
CA SER A 164 2.97 -6.79 20.50
C SER A 164 3.78 -5.84 19.60
N GLU A 165 4.88 -6.32 18.99
CA GLU A 165 5.70 -5.51 18.09
C GLU A 165 5.07 -5.37 16.69
N LEU A 166 4.32 -6.38 16.23
CA LEU A 166 3.49 -6.29 15.02
C LEU A 166 2.38 -5.24 15.18
N GLN A 167 1.72 -5.18 16.34
CA GLN A 167 0.72 -4.14 16.62
C GLN A 167 1.33 -2.73 16.53
N LYS A 168 2.52 -2.52 17.13
CA LYS A 168 3.25 -1.24 17.03
C LYS A 168 3.64 -0.91 15.59
N GLN A 169 3.99 -1.92 14.78
CA GLN A 169 4.27 -1.71 13.37
C GLN A 169 3.02 -1.20 12.63
N VAL A 170 1.86 -1.80 12.88
CA VAL A 170 0.58 -1.38 12.29
C VAL A 170 0.25 0.06 12.70
N GLU A 171 0.38 0.40 13.99
CA GLU A 171 0.19 1.77 14.49
C GLU A 171 1.15 2.77 13.82
N GLN A 172 2.43 2.41 13.69
CA GLN A 172 3.40 3.28 13.03
C GLN A 172 3.04 3.52 11.56
N ILE A 173 2.65 2.49 10.82
CA ILE A 173 2.24 2.64 9.41
C ILE A 173 1.02 3.55 9.33
N PHE A 174 0.04 3.36 10.22
CA PHE A 174 -1.14 4.20 10.31
C PHE A 174 -0.78 5.67 10.50
N PHE A 175 0.02 6.01 11.51
CA PHE A 175 0.42 7.40 11.74
C PHE A 175 1.27 7.96 10.58
N SER A 176 2.16 7.15 10.00
CA SER A 176 3.00 7.58 8.87
C SER A 176 2.17 7.87 7.62
N ALA A 177 1.13 7.07 7.36
CA ALA A 177 0.18 7.31 6.28
C ALA A 177 -0.60 8.63 6.48
N LEU A 178 -0.98 8.95 7.72
CA LEU A 178 -1.68 10.21 8.04
C LEU A 178 -0.79 11.46 7.89
N LEU A 179 0.53 11.30 7.95
CA LEU A 179 1.49 12.41 7.79
C LEU A 179 1.88 12.70 6.34
N ALA A 180 1.34 11.94 5.38
CA ALA A 180 1.58 12.15 3.95
C ALA A 180 1.12 13.55 3.52
N ARG A 181 2.03 14.30 2.87
CA ARG A 181 1.80 15.73 2.53
C ARG A 181 1.34 15.94 1.11
N SER A 182 1.67 15.00 0.23
CA SER A 182 1.52 15.07 -1.21
C SER A 182 1.53 13.65 -1.74
N GLY A 183 0.91 13.45 -2.90
CA GLY A 183 0.73 12.13 -3.49
C GLY A 183 -0.74 11.89 -3.79
N HIS A 184 -1.13 10.62 -3.83
CA HIS A 184 -2.47 10.22 -4.20
C HIS A 184 -3.04 9.26 -3.16
N TYR A 185 -4.36 9.16 -3.13
CA TYR A 185 -5.06 8.14 -2.37
C TYR A 185 -6.03 7.39 -3.26
N VAL A 186 -6.29 6.14 -2.88
CA VAL A 186 -7.34 5.30 -3.47
C VAL A 186 -8.02 4.57 -2.33
N PHE A 187 -9.34 4.62 -2.27
CA PHE A 187 -10.13 3.73 -1.41
C PHE A 187 -10.81 2.68 -2.27
N ALA A 188 -10.48 1.41 -2.06
CA ALA A 188 -11.03 0.27 -2.77
C ALA A 188 -11.89 -0.58 -1.85
N VAL A 189 -13.14 -0.80 -2.23
CA VAL A 189 -14.06 -1.73 -1.56
C VAL A 189 -13.81 -3.13 -2.10
N LEU A 190 -13.51 -4.07 -1.21
CA LEU A 190 -13.35 -5.48 -1.56
C LEU A 190 -14.73 -6.10 -1.84
N GLY A 191 -14.81 -7.03 -2.79
CA GLY A 191 -16.07 -7.70 -3.15
C GLY A 191 -16.66 -8.49 -1.97
N GLU A 192 -17.98 -8.74 -2.00
CA GLU A 192 -18.66 -9.55 -0.96
C GLU A 192 -17.96 -10.91 -0.80
N GLY A 193 -17.51 -11.22 0.42
CA GLY A 193 -16.81 -12.47 0.76
C GLY A 193 -15.28 -12.38 0.80
N ALA A 194 -14.67 -11.27 0.36
CA ALA A 194 -13.28 -10.98 0.67
C ALA A 194 -13.22 -10.38 2.07
N GLU A 195 -12.71 -11.14 3.04
CA GLU A 195 -12.23 -10.50 4.28
C GLU A 195 -11.15 -9.47 3.88
N PRO A 196 -11.22 -8.23 4.40
CA PRO A 196 -10.03 -7.40 4.44
C PRO A 196 -8.99 -8.13 5.27
#